data_AF-A0A9X8E6N4-F1
#
_entry.id   AF-A0A9X8E6N4-F1
#
_cell.length_a   1.000
_cell.length_b   1.000
_cell.length_c   1.000
_cell.angle_alpha   90.00
_cell.angle_beta   90.00
_cell.angle_gamma   90.00
#
_symmetry.space_group_name_H-M   'P 1'
#
loop_
_entity.id
_entity.type
_entity.pdbx_description
1 polymer ?
#
loop_
_entity_poly.entity_id
_entity_poly.type
_entity_poly.pdbx_seq_one_letter_code
_entity_poly.pdbx_strand_id
1 'polypeptide(L)'
;MTRPDAQEKDAASIQRALKELGKTADLMREREKKMDVSLRFQAVDSSSLESTYVVDPATTRWGPDLVPSTDMAPWPASVVDSTQKASTAVPMGLFPEIQHAWAVVDTTKLVLWDYVSSKDGVVSCPVVSSPIVSAGLVLPLPGTLFSDQVQYLLAVLTECDVRLFAVVTDKAAPTSSSSRPPWKVIDTLMTAPLANTQLATSLVCTPSRRILLGGVNGTLYEYAYSPNMPSADTVKFRRIQPATTSPWATYLPNVVRD
;
A
#
# COMPACT_ATOMS: atom_id res chain seq x y z
N MET A 1 21.93 35.37 -58.53
CA MET A 1 20.70 35.36 -57.71
C MET A 1 19.92 34.07 -58.01
N THR A 2 20.17 32.98 -57.29
CA THR A 2 19.52 31.65 -57.53
C THR A 2 19.34 30.85 -56.24
N ARG A 3 19.20 31.50 -55.08
CA ARG A 3 19.21 30.83 -53.76
C ARG A 3 17.90 30.78 -52.91
N PRO A 4 16.71 31.26 -53.34
CA PRO A 4 15.49 31.08 -52.54
C PRO A 4 14.80 29.72 -52.75
N ASP A 5 14.64 29.25 -54.00
CA ASP A 5 13.83 28.06 -54.32
C ASP A 5 14.43 26.74 -53.79
N ALA A 6 15.75 26.66 -53.68
CA ALA A 6 16.43 25.50 -53.11
C ALA A 6 16.19 25.42 -51.59
N GLN A 7 16.18 26.57 -50.91
CA GLN A 7 16.00 26.66 -49.47
C GLN A 7 14.55 26.34 -49.05
N GLU A 8 13.57 26.65 -49.90
CA GLU A 8 12.16 26.34 -49.69
C GLU A 8 11.84 24.84 -49.90
N LYS A 9 12.49 24.20 -50.89
CA LYS A 9 12.40 22.74 -51.10
C LYS A 9 12.99 21.95 -49.94
N ASP A 10 14.11 22.42 -49.39
CA ASP A 10 14.72 21.80 -48.21
C ASP A 10 13.83 21.94 -46.98
N ALA A 11 13.21 23.10 -46.76
CA ALA A 11 12.26 23.30 -45.66
C ALA A 11 11.01 22.39 -45.77
N ALA A 12 10.46 22.23 -46.98
CA ALA A 12 9.32 21.34 -47.20
C ALA A 12 9.69 19.86 -47.03
N SER A 13 10.92 19.47 -47.41
CA SER A 13 11.45 18.12 -47.20
C SER A 13 11.60 17.81 -45.70
N ILE A 14 12.15 18.76 -44.94
CA ILE A 14 12.30 18.65 -43.48
C ILE A 14 10.93 18.52 -42.81
N GLN A 15 9.94 19.32 -43.20
CA GLN A 15 8.58 19.23 -42.64
C GLN A 15 7.90 17.88 -42.91
N ARG A 16 8.13 17.28 -44.09
CA ARG A 16 7.64 15.92 -44.38
C ARG A 16 8.35 14.88 -43.53
N ALA A 17 9.67 14.97 -43.39
CA ALA A 17 10.44 14.06 -42.55
C ALA A 17 9.98 14.11 -41.09
N LEU A 18 9.73 15.32 -40.55
CA LEU A 18 9.20 15.50 -39.20
C LEU A 18 7.80 14.92 -39.04
N LYS A 19 6.93 15.08 -40.05
CA LYS A 19 5.58 14.50 -40.02
C LYS A 19 5.60 12.98 -40.03
N GLU A 20 6.46 12.38 -40.86
CA GLU A 20 6.61 10.91 -40.89
C GLU A 20 7.24 10.39 -39.59
N LEU A 21 8.19 11.12 -39.01
CA LEU A 21 8.76 10.77 -37.71
C LEU A 21 7.71 10.83 -36.58
N GLY A 22 6.83 11.84 -36.59
CA GLY A 22 5.71 11.91 -35.65
C GLY A 22 4.78 10.72 -35.79
N LYS A 23 4.44 10.36 -37.04
CA LYS A 23 3.59 9.20 -37.35
C LYS A 23 4.22 7.88 -36.88
N THR A 24 5.53 7.69 -37.06
CA THR A 24 6.20 6.48 -36.58
C THR A 24 6.29 6.44 -35.05
N ALA A 25 6.51 7.57 -34.39
CA ALA A 25 6.48 7.66 -32.92
C ALA A 25 5.10 7.30 -32.35
N ASP A 26 4.02 7.81 -32.96
CA ASP A 26 2.64 7.47 -32.55
C ASP A 26 2.34 5.98 -32.72
N LEU A 27 2.77 5.39 -33.85
CA LEU A 27 2.63 3.95 -34.09
C LEU A 27 3.41 3.11 -33.06
N MET A 28 4.62 3.52 -32.70
CA MET A 28 5.40 2.84 -31.65
C MET A 28 4.72 2.92 -30.30
N ARG A 29 4.20 4.10 -29.93
CA ARG A 29 3.46 4.30 -28.68
C ARG A 29 2.20 3.44 -28.61
N GLU A 30 1.45 3.36 -29.71
CA GLU A 30 0.27 2.50 -29.79
C GLU A 30 0.62 1.02 -29.66
N ARG A 31 1.76 0.60 -30.24
CA ARG A 31 2.27 -0.76 -30.13
C ARG A 31 2.68 -1.08 -28.69
N GLU A 32 3.41 -0.19 -28.03
CA GLU A 32 3.83 -0.34 -26.63
C GLU A 32 2.62 -0.44 -25.70
N LYS A 33 1.59 0.40 -25.89
CA LYS A 33 0.35 0.35 -25.09
C LYS A 33 -0.41 -0.98 -25.23
N LYS A 34 -0.31 -1.64 -26.39
CA LYS A 34 -1.00 -2.91 -26.68
C LYS A 34 -0.20 -4.15 -26.29
N MET A 35 1.05 -4.00 -25.82
CA MET A 35 1.82 -5.16 -25.40
C MET A 35 1.24 -5.75 -24.12
N ASP A 36 0.50 -6.85 -24.26
CA ASP A 36 0.04 -7.64 -23.13
C ASP A 36 1.17 -8.55 -22.63
N VAL A 37 1.63 -8.28 -21.42
CA VAL A 37 2.71 -9.04 -20.77
C VAL A 37 2.19 -10.37 -20.21
N SER A 38 0.89 -10.49 -19.94
CA SER A 38 0.28 -11.70 -19.38
C SER A 38 0.40 -12.89 -20.33
N LEU A 39 0.29 -12.67 -21.65
CA LEU A 39 0.51 -13.70 -22.66
C LEU A 39 1.95 -14.23 -22.66
N ARG A 40 2.93 -13.37 -22.36
CA ARG A 40 4.33 -13.80 -22.22
C ARG A 40 4.51 -14.65 -20.97
N PHE A 41 3.90 -14.29 -19.85
CA PHE A 41 3.97 -15.09 -18.63
C PHE A 41 3.30 -16.47 -18.81
N GLN A 42 2.14 -16.55 -19.47
CA GLN A 42 1.46 -17.82 -19.74
C GLN A 42 2.25 -18.74 -20.68
N ALA A 43 3.04 -18.19 -21.61
CA ALA A 43 3.90 -18.99 -22.48
C ALA A 43 5.07 -19.65 -21.71
N VAL A 44 5.56 -19.00 -20.65
CA VAL A 44 6.67 -19.49 -19.82
C VAL A 44 6.28 -20.71 -18.99
N ASP A 45 5.02 -20.81 -18.54
CA ASP A 45 4.51 -21.94 -17.74
C ASP A 45 4.61 -23.31 -18.44
N SER A 46 4.81 -23.32 -19.76
CA SER A 46 4.98 -24.55 -20.55
C SER A 46 6.43 -25.04 -20.67
N SER A 47 7.40 -24.25 -20.20
CA SER A 47 8.84 -24.55 -20.26
C SER A 47 9.42 -24.74 -18.86
N SER A 48 10.43 -25.60 -18.71
CA SER A 48 11.07 -25.84 -17.41
C SER A 48 11.76 -24.56 -16.89
N LEU A 49 11.63 -24.29 -15.57
CA LEU A 49 12.23 -23.14 -14.89
C LEU A 49 13.75 -23.02 -15.13
N GLU A 50 14.44 -24.14 -15.37
CA GLU A 50 15.87 -24.19 -15.69
C GLU A 50 16.24 -23.53 -17.03
N SER A 51 15.30 -23.40 -17.96
CA SER A 51 15.54 -22.73 -19.25
C SER A 51 15.46 -21.20 -19.18
N THR A 52 14.88 -20.65 -18.11
CA THR A 52 14.55 -19.22 -18.01
C THR A 52 15.58 -18.42 -17.20
N TYR A 53 16.23 -19.07 -16.23
CA TYR A 53 17.27 -18.46 -15.41
C TYR A 53 18.65 -18.88 -15.90
N VAL A 54 19.30 -18.02 -16.69
CA VAL A 54 20.71 -18.19 -17.03
C VAL A 54 21.55 -17.56 -15.93
N VAL A 55 22.23 -18.38 -15.13
CA VAL A 55 23.28 -17.90 -14.21
C VAL A 55 24.55 -17.66 -15.02
N ASP A 56 24.57 -16.59 -15.82
CA ASP A 56 25.76 -16.19 -16.58
C ASP A 56 26.51 -15.08 -15.80
N PRO A 57 27.78 -15.29 -15.41
CA PRO A 57 28.63 -14.28 -14.77
C PRO A 57 28.76 -12.97 -15.56
N ALA A 58 28.43 -12.97 -16.85
CA ALA A 58 28.42 -11.81 -17.72
C ALA A 58 27.08 -11.03 -17.75
N THR A 59 26.04 -11.48 -17.05
CA THR A 59 24.73 -10.79 -16.99
C THR A 59 24.83 -9.37 -16.45
N THR A 60 25.90 -9.03 -15.72
CA THR A 60 26.25 -7.65 -15.33
C THR A 60 26.38 -6.69 -16.53
N ARG A 61 26.60 -7.20 -17.75
CA ARG A 61 26.69 -6.39 -18.99
C ARG A 61 25.34 -5.89 -19.51
N TRP A 62 24.24 -6.54 -19.14
CA TRP A 62 22.87 -6.19 -19.56
C TRP A 62 22.11 -5.38 -18.50
N GLY A 63 22.73 -5.19 -17.33
CA GLY A 63 22.11 -4.60 -16.14
C GLY A 63 21.20 -5.61 -15.45
N PRO A 64 21.39 -5.90 -14.14
CA PRO A 64 20.46 -6.75 -13.42
C PRO A 64 19.12 -6.00 -13.22
N ASP A 65 17.99 -6.72 -13.29
CA ASP A 65 16.67 -6.18 -12.94
C ASP A 65 16.61 -5.68 -11.48
N LEU A 66 17.44 -6.28 -10.62
CA LEU A 66 17.62 -5.90 -9.23
C LEU A 66 19.04 -5.38 -9.03
N VAL A 67 19.16 -4.08 -8.75
CA VAL A 67 20.43 -3.48 -8.33
C VAL A 67 20.60 -3.77 -6.83
N PRO A 68 21.71 -4.39 -6.40
CA PRO A 68 21.96 -4.60 -4.97
C PRO A 68 22.05 -3.25 -4.27
N SER A 69 21.16 -3.01 -3.30
CA SER A 69 21.20 -1.79 -2.49
C SER A 69 22.49 -1.76 -1.68
N THR A 70 23.23 -0.66 -1.76
CA THR A 70 24.45 -0.45 -0.94
C THR A 70 24.10 0.11 0.44
N ASP A 71 22.93 0.74 0.58
CA ASP A 71 22.50 1.38 1.81
C ASP A 71 21.45 0.51 2.52
N MET A 72 21.79 0.04 3.72
CA MET A 72 20.89 -0.68 4.61
C MET A 72 20.50 0.24 5.76
N ALA A 73 19.21 0.57 5.87
CA ALA A 73 18.70 1.39 6.96
C ALA A 73 18.59 0.54 8.24
N PRO A 74 19.32 0.87 9.33
CA PRO A 74 19.22 0.12 10.58
C PRO A 74 17.86 0.37 11.25
N TRP A 75 17.38 -0.62 11.99
CA TRP A 75 16.19 -0.46 12.82
C TRP A 75 16.48 0.45 14.02
N PRO A 76 15.47 1.20 14.51
CA PRO A 76 15.59 1.94 15.75
C PRO A 76 15.90 1.02 16.93
N ALA A 77 16.72 1.49 17.88
CA ALA A 77 17.09 0.71 19.06
C ALA A 77 15.87 0.19 19.86
N SER A 78 14.80 0.99 19.96
CA SER A 78 13.55 0.57 20.63
C SER A 78 12.91 -0.66 19.98
N VAL A 79 12.97 -0.76 18.65
CA VAL A 79 12.44 -1.91 17.91
C VAL A 79 13.36 -3.11 18.13
N VAL A 80 14.67 -2.94 18.02
CA VAL A 80 15.65 -4.01 18.27
C VAL A 80 15.47 -4.59 19.68
N ASP A 81 15.43 -3.74 20.70
CA ASP A 81 15.23 -4.15 22.09
C ASP A 81 13.91 -4.91 22.28
N SER A 82 12.83 -4.44 21.64
CA SER A 82 11.52 -5.09 21.72
C SER A 82 11.55 -6.48 21.09
N THR A 83 12.22 -6.64 19.93
CA THR A 83 12.34 -7.94 19.26
C THR A 83 13.19 -8.94 20.04
N GLN A 84 14.21 -8.47 20.76
CA GLN A 84 15.04 -9.32 21.61
C GLN A 84 14.31 -9.76 22.89
N LYS A 85 13.45 -8.91 23.45
CA LYS A 85 12.67 -9.21 24.66
C LYS A 85 11.42 -10.04 24.39
N ALA A 86 10.87 -9.96 23.17
CA ALA A 86 9.62 -10.62 22.84
C ALA A 86 9.77 -12.14 22.75
N SER A 87 8.89 -12.88 23.42
CA SER A 87 8.80 -14.34 23.31
C SER A 87 8.11 -14.81 22.02
N THR A 88 7.50 -13.90 21.27
CA THR A 88 6.71 -14.18 20.06
C THR A 88 7.09 -13.18 18.97
N ALA A 89 6.83 -13.53 17.71
CA ALA A 89 7.07 -12.64 16.58
C ALA A 89 6.38 -11.30 16.79
N VAL A 90 7.15 -10.21 16.65
CA VAL A 90 6.65 -8.85 16.75
C VAL A 90 5.95 -8.47 15.43
N PRO A 91 4.68 -7.99 15.46
CA PRO A 91 4.04 -7.46 14.27
C PRO A 91 4.79 -6.25 13.73
N MET A 92 5.12 -6.28 12.44
CA MET A 92 5.84 -5.23 11.74
C MET A 92 5.47 -5.20 10.26
N GLY A 93 5.78 -4.10 9.59
CA GLY A 93 5.52 -3.93 8.17
C GLY A 93 6.01 -2.60 7.61
N LEU A 94 5.60 -2.30 6.39
CA LEU A 94 5.97 -1.10 5.65
C LEU A 94 4.73 -0.34 5.20
N PHE A 95 4.82 0.98 5.21
CA PHE A 95 3.90 1.92 4.62
C PHE A 95 4.62 2.72 3.53
N PRO A 96 4.75 2.17 2.31
CA PRO A 96 5.48 2.82 1.23
C PRO A 96 4.87 4.17 0.82
N GLU A 97 3.57 4.37 1.04
CA GLU A 97 2.85 5.62 0.72
C GLU A 97 3.41 6.83 1.50
N ILE A 98 3.87 6.57 2.72
CA ILE A 98 4.52 7.56 3.60
C ILE A 98 6.03 7.33 3.74
N GLN A 99 6.60 6.32 3.08
CA GLN A 99 8.02 5.93 3.19
C GLN A 99 8.46 5.57 4.61
N HIS A 100 7.57 4.96 5.40
CA HIS A 100 7.90 4.58 6.76
C HIS A 100 7.70 3.09 6.99
N ALA A 101 8.52 2.55 7.87
CA ALA A 101 8.35 1.22 8.43
C ALA A 101 7.63 1.35 9.77
N TRP A 102 6.95 0.28 10.18
CA TRP A 102 6.27 0.22 11.46
C TRP A 102 6.57 -1.09 12.19
N ALA A 103 6.59 -1.04 13.51
CA ALA A 103 6.73 -2.19 14.38
C ALA A 103 6.02 -1.94 15.72
N VAL A 104 5.61 -3.02 16.37
CA VAL A 104 4.99 -2.97 17.69
C VAL A 104 6.04 -3.15 18.79
N VAL A 105 6.11 -2.20 19.70
CA VAL A 105 6.97 -2.23 20.90
C VAL A 105 6.11 -2.51 22.13
N ASP A 106 6.55 -3.41 23.01
CA ASP A 106 5.84 -3.81 24.24
C ASP A 106 4.37 -4.21 24.01
N THR A 107 4.07 -4.85 22.88
CA THR A 107 2.74 -5.30 22.39
C THR A 107 1.66 -4.22 22.21
N THR A 108 1.79 -3.06 22.83
CA THR A 108 0.75 -2.02 22.95
C THR A 108 1.11 -0.70 22.29
N LYS A 109 2.38 -0.50 21.93
CA LYS A 109 2.88 0.73 21.30
C LYS A 109 3.23 0.48 19.85
N LEU A 110 2.69 1.29 18.95
CA LEU A 110 3.08 1.27 17.54
C LEU A 110 4.11 2.36 17.28
N VAL A 111 5.23 1.99 16.67
CA VAL A 111 6.35 2.87 16.36
C VAL A 111 6.55 2.90 14.86
N LEU A 112 6.73 4.10 14.31
CA LEU A 112 7.02 4.33 12.90
C LEU A 112 8.35 5.04 12.73
N TRP A 113 9.12 4.69 11.70
CA TRP A 113 10.38 5.36 11.36
C TRP A 113 10.58 5.42 9.85
N ASP A 114 11.25 6.48 9.39
CA ASP A 114 11.63 6.64 7.99
C ASP A 114 12.76 5.63 7.68
N TYR A 115 12.57 4.80 6.66
CA TYR A 115 13.58 3.83 6.23
C TYR A 115 14.47 4.36 5.08
N VAL A 116 14.18 5.54 4.55
CA VAL A 116 14.93 6.22 3.49
C VAL A 116 15.87 7.25 4.08
N SER A 117 15.39 8.06 5.03
CA SER A 117 16.21 9.08 5.69
C SER A 117 16.66 8.61 7.07
N SER A 118 17.95 8.34 7.23
CA SER A 118 18.56 8.03 8.54
C SER A 118 18.50 9.20 9.55
N LYS A 119 17.95 10.35 9.14
CA LYS A 119 17.88 11.58 9.94
C LYS A 119 16.52 11.82 10.58
N ASP A 120 15.46 11.16 10.10
CA ASP A 120 14.12 11.46 10.61
C ASP A 120 13.81 10.65 11.88
N GLY A 121 13.13 11.33 12.80
CA GLY A 121 12.89 10.82 14.15
C GLY A 121 11.90 9.67 14.18
N VAL A 122 11.97 8.87 15.24
CA VAL A 122 11.01 7.81 15.52
C VAL A 122 9.67 8.42 15.96
N VAL A 123 8.59 8.15 15.23
CA VAL A 123 7.24 8.60 15.55
C VAL A 123 6.52 7.51 16.35
N SER A 124 6.23 7.79 17.62
CA SER A 124 5.41 6.89 18.45
C SER A 124 3.93 7.25 18.29
N CYS A 125 3.09 6.23 18.04
CA CYS A 125 1.65 6.38 18.12
C CYS A 125 1.18 6.40 19.59
N PRO A 126 -0.05 6.90 19.85
CA PRO A 126 -0.68 6.75 21.14
C PRO A 126 -0.76 5.28 21.59
N VAL A 127 -0.57 5.04 22.88
CA VAL A 127 -0.59 3.68 23.46
C VAL A 127 -2.00 3.12 23.39
N VAL A 128 -2.13 1.86 22.96
CA VAL A 128 -3.40 1.16 22.88
C VAL A 128 -3.57 0.24 24.09
N SER A 129 -4.81 -0.01 24.51
CA SER A 129 -5.12 -0.77 25.74
C SER A 129 -5.00 -2.29 25.59
N SER A 130 -4.91 -2.80 24.36
CA SER A 130 -4.90 -4.23 24.04
C SER A 130 -3.75 -4.53 23.07
N PRO A 131 -3.21 -5.76 23.03
CA PRO A 131 -2.12 -6.12 22.13
C PRO A 131 -2.48 -5.85 20.66
N ILE A 132 -1.55 -5.22 19.95
CA ILE A 132 -1.69 -4.89 18.52
C ILE A 132 -1.40 -6.15 17.72
N VAL A 133 -2.34 -6.52 16.85
CA VAL A 133 -2.25 -7.67 15.95
C VAL A 133 -1.73 -7.24 14.58
N SER A 134 -2.28 -6.14 14.05
CA SER A 134 -1.94 -5.66 12.70
C SER A 134 -2.19 -4.16 12.58
N ALA A 135 -1.50 -3.51 11.65
CA ALA A 135 -1.69 -2.10 11.32
C ALA A 135 -1.76 -1.92 9.80
N GLY A 136 -2.56 -0.96 9.36
CA GLY A 136 -2.77 -0.67 7.94
C GLY A 136 -3.00 0.82 7.70
N LEU A 137 -2.58 1.30 6.54
CA LEU A 137 -2.74 2.69 6.13
C LEU A 137 -3.83 2.80 5.06
N VAL A 138 -4.77 3.72 5.26
CA VAL A 138 -5.88 3.95 4.33
C VAL A 138 -6.07 5.44 4.07
N LEU A 139 -6.55 5.79 2.88
CA LEU A 139 -6.98 7.16 2.60
C LEU A 139 -8.31 7.46 3.31
N PRO A 140 -8.49 8.67 3.89
CA PRO A 140 -9.75 9.05 4.51
C PRO A 140 -10.89 9.07 3.48
N LEU A 141 -12.10 8.68 3.90
CA LEU A 141 -13.29 8.79 3.05
C LEU A 141 -13.52 10.24 2.58
N PRO A 142 -13.97 10.44 1.33
CA PRO A 142 -14.26 11.79 0.84
C PRO A 142 -15.47 12.37 1.60
N GLY A 143 -15.35 13.61 2.07
CA GLY A 143 -16.41 14.30 2.80
C GLY A 143 -15.88 15.22 3.91
N THR A 144 -16.79 15.75 4.72
CA THR A 144 -16.50 16.77 5.76
C THR A 144 -16.02 16.19 7.10
N LEU A 145 -15.75 14.88 7.18
CA LEU A 145 -15.39 14.24 8.46
C LEU A 145 -13.96 14.58 8.90
N PHE A 146 -13.04 14.75 7.96
CA PHE A 146 -11.64 15.06 8.25
C PHE A 146 -11.24 16.37 7.57
N SER A 147 -10.33 17.11 8.23
CA SER A 147 -9.72 18.32 7.66
C SER A 147 -8.73 17.95 6.55
N ASP A 148 -8.48 18.86 5.60
CA ASP A 148 -7.52 18.73 4.48
C ASP A 148 -6.05 18.54 4.93
N GLN A 149 -5.79 18.60 6.23
CA GLN A 149 -4.49 18.29 6.83
C GLN A 149 -4.30 16.79 7.08
N VAL A 150 -5.40 16.01 7.15
CA VAL A 150 -5.38 14.56 7.32
C VAL A 150 -5.15 13.92 5.95
N GLN A 151 -3.94 13.41 5.71
CA GLN A 151 -3.61 12.77 4.43
C GLN A 151 -3.96 11.28 4.43
N TYR A 152 -3.75 10.61 5.57
CA TYR A 152 -3.99 9.19 5.74
C TYR A 152 -4.63 8.92 7.10
N LEU A 153 -5.29 7.77 7.19
CA LEU A 153 -5.75 7.17 8.43
C LEU A 153 -4.96 5.89 8.67
N LEU A 154 -4.45 5.75 9.88
CA LEU A 154 -3.77 4.57 10.37
C LEU A 154 -4.78 3.73 11.15
N ALA A 155 -5.16 2.60 10.57
CA ALA A 155 -6.04 1.63 11.20
C ALA A 155 -5.20 0.62 11.99
N VAL A 156 -5.42 0.56 13.29
CA VAL A 156 -4.75 -0.37 14.20
C VAL A 156 -5.76 -1.40 14.67
N LEU A 157 -5.48 -2.66 14.37
CA LEU A 157 -6.22 -3.81 14.86
C LEU A 157 -5.56 -4.33 16.12
N THR A 158 -6.31 -4.33 17.22
CA THR A 158 -5.95 -5.04 18.44
C THR A 158 -6.76 -6.32 18.60
N GLU A 159 -6.42 -7.12 19.60
CA GLU A 159 -7.20 -8.31 19.97
C GLU A 159 -8.65 -7.97 20.38
N CYS A 160 -8.89 -6.78 20.93
CA CYS A 160 -10.19 -6.38 21.47
C CYS A 160 -10.93 -5.34 20.64
N ASP A 161 -10.25 -4.48 19.90
CA ASP A 161 -10.85 -3.37 19.16
C ASP A 161 -10.07 -2.97 17.89
N VAL A 162 -10.74 -2.25 16.98
CA VAL A 162 -10.10 -1.52 15.89
C VAL A 162 -10.14 -0.04 16.21
N ARG A 163 -8.99 0.62 16.12
CA ARG A 163 -8.84 2.07 16.31
C ARG A 163 -8.32 2.75 15.06
N LEU A 164 -8.85 3.93 14.78
CA LEU A 164 -8.34 4.79 13.71
C LEU A 164 -7.57 5.97 14.30
N PHE A 165 -6.38 6.19 13.78
CA PHE A 165 -5.57 7.37 14.05
C PHE A 165 -5.45 8.21 12.77
N ALA A 166 -5.46 9.53 12.90
CA ALA A 166 -5.25 10.45 11.79
C ALA A 166 -3.76 10.74 11.63
N VAL A 167 -3.24 10.57 10.42
CA VAL A 167 -1.89 11.00 10.03
C VAL A 167 -2.00 12.40 9.44
N VAL A 168 -1.57 13.38 10.21
CA VAL A 168 -1.68 14.81 9.89
C VAL A 168 -0.32 15.33 9.46
N THR A 169 -0.25 15.90 8.27
CA THR A 169 0.97 16.58 7.81
C THR A 169 0.99 18.01 8.31
N ASP A 170 2.10 18.41 8.91
CA ASP A 170 2.30 19.80 9.30
C ASP A 170 2.77 20.61 8.08
N LYS A 171 1.82 21.23 7.37
CA LYS A 171 2.12 22.08 6.20
C LYS A 171 2.85 23.38 6.58
N ALA A 172 2.92 23.72 7.87
CA ALA A 172 3.56 24.95 8.35
C ALA A 172 5.03 24.74 8.74
N ALA A 173 5.50 23.50 8.84
CA ALA A 173 6.89 23.20 9.14
C ALA A 173 7.81 23.45 7.92
N PRO A 174 9.01 24.03 8.10
CA PRO A 174 9.92 24.28 7.01
C PRO A 174 10.36 22.95 6.37
N THR A 175 9.91 22.71 5.14
CA THR A 175 10.37 21.56 4.35
C THR A 175 11.82 21.81 3.93
N SER A 176 12.77 21.08 4.52
CA SER A 176 14.10 21.01 3.94
C SER A 176 13.97 20.35 2.55
N SER A 177 14.74 20.83 1.58
CA SER A 177 14.58 20.57 0.13
C SER A 177 14.68 19.10 -0.32
N SER A 178 14.84 18.15 0.61
CA SER A 178 14.96 16.72 0.37
C SER A 178 14.08 15.85 1.26
N SER A 179 13.29 16.44 2.17
CA SER A 179 12.51 15.70 3.17
C SER A 179 11.02 15.96 2.99
N ARG A 180 10.21 14.91 3.10
CA ARG A 180 8.75 15.08 3.20
C ARG A 180 8.40 15.96 4.41
N PRO A 181 7.27 16.69 4.37
CA PRO A 181 6.82 17.47 5.52
C PRO A 181 6.64 16.53 6.73
N PRO A 182 7.06 16.96 7.94
CA PRO A 182 6.88 16.15 9.13
C PRO A 182 5.40 15.92 9.36
N TRP A 183 5.06 14.71 9.77
CA TRP A 183 3.69 14.32 10.08
C TRP A 183 3.58 13.83 11.51
N LYS A 184 2.37 13.94 12.05
CA LYS A 184 2.04 13.55 13.43
C LYS A 184 0.84 12.63 13.40
N VAL A 185 0.83 11.67 14.32
CA VAL A 185 -0.31 10.77 14.52
C VAL A 185 -1.18 11.35 15.63
N ILE A 186 -2.46 11.57 15.33
CA ILE A 186 -3.45 12.10 16.27
C ILE A 186 -4.54 11.06 16.46
N ASP A 187 -4.96 10.84 17.71
CA ASP A 187 -6.08 9.96 18.01
C ASP A 187 -7.40 10.58 17.57
N THR A 188 -8.17 9.86 16.76
CA THR A 188 -9.49 10.30 16.30
C THR A 188 -10.61 9.92 17.27
N LEU A 189 -10.30 9.12 18.31
CA LEU A 189 -11.25 8.51 19.25
C LEU A 189 -12.23 7.54 18.57
N MET A 190 -12.02 7.21 17.29
CA MET A 190 -12.86 6.28 16.54
C MET A 190 -12.44 4.85 16.82
N THR A 191 -13.09 4.26 17.82
CA THR A 191 -12.87 2.87 18.25
C THR A 191 -14.09 2.01 17.94
N ALA A 192 -13.88 0.79 17.47
CA ALA A 192 -14.91 -0.23 17.36
C ALA A 192 -14.47 -1.53 18.08
N PRO A 193 -15.18 -1.98 19.13
CA PRO A 193 -14.84 -3.22 19.80
C PRO A 193 -15.17 -4.42 18.90
N LEU A 194 -14.25 -5.39 18.82
CA LEU A 194 -14.51 -6.68 18.19
C LEU A 194 -15.41 -7.50 19.12
N ALA A 195 -16.48 -8.11 18.59
CA ALA A 195 -17.20 -9.12 19.35
C ALA A 195 -16.35 -10.40 19.46
N ASN A 196 -16.60 -11.22 20.49
CA ASN A 196 -15.85 -12.46 20.75
C ASN A 196 -15.83 -13.45 19.55
N THR A 197 -16.83 -13.39 18.67
CA THR A 197 -16.91 -14.21 17.45
C THR A 197 -16.16 -13.63 16.25
N GLN A 198 -15.57 -12.43 16.39
CA GLN A 198 -14.97 -11.63 15.32
C GLN A 198 -13.47 -11.47 15.45
N LEU A 199 -12.78 -12.25 16.31
CA LEU A 199 -11.32 -12.21 16.43
C LEU A 199 -10.68 -12.15 15.03
N ALA A 200 -10.04 -11.03 14.72
CA ALA A 200 -9.50 -10.77 13.40
C ALA A 200 -8.00 -11.04 13.40
N THR A 201 -7.56 -11.79 12.40
CA THR A 201 -6.15 -12.19 12.24
C THR A 201 -5.41 -11.22 11.32
N SER A 202 -6.11 -10.59 10.39
CA SER A 202 -5.51 -9.68 9.41
C SER A 202 -6.35 -8.44 9.18
N LEU A 203 -5.66 -7.34 8.89
CA LEU A 203 -6.25 -6.07 8.50
C LEU A 203 -5.68 -5.69 7.13
N VAL A 204 -6.56 -5.35 6.19
CA VAL A 204 -6.19 -4.92 4.84
C VAL A 204 -6.89 -3.62 4.51
N CYS A 205 -6.10 -2.61 4.16
CA CYS A 205 -6.58 -1.34 3.67
C CYS A 205 -6.53 -1.34 2.15
N THR A 206 -7.63 -0.91 1.52
CA THR A 206 -7.72 -0.88 0.05
C THR A 206 -7.55 0.53 -0.49
N PRO A 207 -7.06 0.70 -1.74
CA PRO A 207 -7.06 2.01 -2.41
C PRO A 207 -8.47 2.61 -2.56
N SER A 208 -9.52 1.77 -2.50
CA SER A 208 -10.92 2.20 -2.48
C SER A 208 -11.39 2.82 -1.16
N ARG A 209 -10.47 3.11 -0.22
CA ARG A 209 -10.74 3.73 1.10
C ARG A 209 -11.52 2.83 2.06
N ARG A 210 -11.55 1.53 1.80
CA ARG A 210 -12.22 0.52 2.63
C ARG A 210 -11.21 -0.18 3.52
N ILE A 211 -11.63 -0.47 4.75
CA ILE A 211 -10.86 -1.20 5.76
C ILE A 211 -11.52 -2.57 5.92
N LEU A 212 -10.78 -3.61 5.56
CA LEU A 212 -11.24 -5.00 5.58
C LEU A 212 -10.49 -5.78 6.66
N LEU A 213 -11.19 -6.71 7.29
CA LEU A 213 -10.68 -7.53 8.38
C LEU A 213 -10.94 -9.01 8.07
N GLY A 214 -9.91 -9.83 8.15
CA GLY A 214 -10.03 -11.27 8.08
C GLY A 214 -10.27 -11.85 9.46
N GLY A 215 -11.46 -12.38 9.71
CA GLY A 215 -11.76 -13.12 10.94
C GLY A 215 -11.09 -14.49 10.97
N VAL A 216 -10.80 -14.99 12.17
CA VAL A 216 -10.29 -16.35 12.41
C VAL A 216 -11.16 -17.45 11.77
N ASN A 217 -12.46 -17.20 11.64
CA ASN A 217 -13.42 -18.12 11.03
C ASN A 217 -13.42 -18.07 9.48
N GLY A 218 -12.43 -17.45 8.85
CA GLY A 218 -12.40 -17.22 7.40
C GLY A 218 -13.45 -16.24 6.88
N THR A 219 -14.12 -15.50 7.78
CA THR A 219 -15.13 -14.51 7.43
C THR A 219 -14.48 -13.15 7.20
N LEU A 220 -14.93 -12.45 6.15
CA LEU A 220 -14.51 -11.08 5.86
C LEU A 220 -15.43 -10.08 6.57
N TYR A 221 -14.85 -9.12 7.28
CA TYR A 221 -15.56 -7.99 7.87
C TYR A 221 -15.05 -6.67 7.27
N GLU A 222 -15.89 -5.64 7.27
CA GLU A 222 -15.54 -4.29 6.88
C GLU A 222 -15.82 -3.34 8.03
N TYR A 223 -14.80 -2.57 8.40
CA TYR A 223 -14.97 -1.45 9.31
C TYR A 223 -15.53 -0.27 8.51
N ALA A 224 -16.78 0.07 8.77
CA ALA A 224 -17.46 1.19 8.12
C ALA A 224 -17.56 2.36 9.08
N TYR A 225 -17.09 3.52 8.65
CA TYR A 225 -17.28 4.78 9.36
C TYR A 225 -17.92 5.81 8.45
N SER A 226 -18.84 6.60 8.99
CA SER A 226 -19.47 7.70 8.26
C SER A 226 -19.97 8.76 9.25
N PRO A 227 -20.03 10.04 8.84
CA PRO A 227 -20.53 11.11 9.72
C PRO A 227 -22.02 10.95 10.08
N ASN A 228 -22.81 10.30 9.20
CA ASN A 228 -24.26 10.14 9.37
C ASN A 228 -24.65 8.73 9.85
N MET A 229 -23.76 8.05 10.58
CA MET A 229 -24.09 6.72 11.11
C MET A 229 -25.14 6.85 12.23
N PRO A 230 -26.22 6.05 12.26
CA PRO A 230 -27.23 6.10 13.32
C PRO A 230 -26.60 5.88 14.71
N SER A 231 -26.87 6.77 15.65
CA SER A 231 -26.24 6.75 16.99
C SER A 231 -26.65 5.56 17.88
N ALA A 232 -27.69 4.80 17.52
CA ALA A 232 -28.39 3.95 18.48
C ALA A 232 -28.09 2.45 18.41
N ASP A 233 -27.62 1.88 17.29
CA ASP A 233 -27.41 0.41 17.22
C ASP A 233 -26.56 -0.14 16.06
N THR A 234 -25.84 0.70 15.32
CA THR A 234 -25.15 0.23 14.11
C THR A 234 -23.78 -0.33 14.41
N VAL A 235 -23.67 -1.64 14.30
CA VAL A 235 -22.42 -2.41 14.21
C VAL A 235 -21.46 -1.67 13.27
N LYS A 236 -20.37 -1.11 13.83
CA LYS A 236 -19.27 -0.49 13.06
C LYS A 236 -18.60 -1.49 12.10
N PHE A 237 -18.85 -2.77 12.33
CA PHE A 237 -18.46 -3.87 11.47
C PHE A 237 -19.63 -4.37 10.62
N ARG A 238 -19.49 -4.24 9.31
CA ARG A 238 -20.35 -4.93 8.35
C ARG A 238 -19.69 -6.25 7.99
N ARG A 239 -20.35 -7.39 8.23
CA ARG A 239 -19.89 -8.67 7.67
C ARG A 239 -20.06 -8.62 6.15
N ILE A 240 -18.98 -8.88 5.41
CA ILE A 240 -19.03 -9.04 3.96
C ILE A 240 -19.12 -10.53 3.67
N GLN A 241 -20.14 -10.91 2.91
CA GLN A 241 -20.16 -12.22 2.27
C GLN A 241 -19.43 -12.09 0.93
N PRO A 242 -18.26 -12.74 0.75
CA PRO A 242 -17.56 -12.69 -0.52
C PRO A 242 -18.45 -13.30 -1.61
N ALA A 243 -18.51 -12.65 -2.78
CA ALA A 243 -19.36 -13.07 -3.90
C ALA A 243 -19.07 -14.51 -4.41
N THR A 244 -17.97 -15.12 -3.98
CA THR A 244 -17.59 -16.52 -4.24
C THR A 244 -18.47 -17.53 -3.50
N THR A 245 -19.11 -17.15 -2.38
CA THR A 245 -20.19 -17.95 -1.83
C THR A 245 -21.42 -17.65 -2.68
N SER A 246 -21.77 -18.61 -3.52
CA SER A 246 -23.05 -18.68 -4.21
C SER A 246 -24.17 -18.08 -3.33
N PRO A 247 -25.07 -17.21 -3.84
CA PRO A 247 -26.22 -16.74 -3.06
C PRO A 247 -27.12 -17.91 -2.62
N TRP A 248 -26.98 -19.08 -3.27
CA TRP A 248 -27.61 -20.33 -2.85
C TRP A 248 -26.91 -21.05 -1.70
N ALA A 249 -25.71 -20.64 -1.28
CA ALA A 249 -24.97 -21.27 -0.18
C ALA A 249 -25.75 -21.28 1.14
N THR A 250 -26.62 -20.28 1.36
CA THR A 250 -27.52 -20.24 2.52
C THR A 250 -28.65 -21.28 2.44
N TYR A 251 -28.96 -21.76 1.24
CA TYR A 251 -30.03 -22.72 0.94
C TYR A 251 -29.50 -24.13 0.64
N LEU A 252 -28.18 -24.29 0.48
CA LEU A 252 -27.57 -25.60 0.30
C LEU A 252 -27.46 -26.28 1.68
N PRO A 253 -27.85 -27.57 1.78
CA PRO A 253 -27.60 -28.32 3.00
C PRO A 253 -26.08 -28.38 3.24
N ASN A 254 -25.68 -28.33 4.51
CA ASN A 254 -24.29 -28.52 4.90
C ASN A 254 -23.87 -29.96 4.58
N VAL A 255 -23.44 -30.22 3.34
CA VAL A 255 -22.83 -31.49 2.97
C VAL A 255 -21.40 -31.45 3.45
N VAL A 256 -21.17 -31.91 4.67
CA VAL A 256 -19.84 -32.30 5.14
C VAL A 256 -19.48 -33.54 4.32
N ARG A 257 -18.48 -33.42 3.44
CA ARG A 257 -17.85 -34.61 2.87
C ARG A 257 -16.91 -35.14 3.95
N ASP A 258 -17.24 -36.31 4.48
CA ASP A 258 -16.33 -37.12 5.30
C ASP A 258 -15.07 -37.50 4.51
#